data_AF-A0A8J6B7F5-F1
#
_entry.id   AF-A0A8J6B7F5-F1
#
_cell.length_a   1.000
_cell.length_b   1.000
_cell.length_c   1.000
_cell.angle_alpha   90.00
_cell.angle_beta   90.00
_cell.angle_gamma   90.00
#
_symmetry.space_group_name_H-M   'P 1'
#
loop_
_entity.id
_entity.type
_entity.pdbx_description
1 polymer ?
#
loop_
_entity_poly.entity_id
_entity_poly.type
_entity_poly.pdbx_seq_one_letter_code
_entity_poly.pdbx_strand_id
1 'polypeptide(L)'
;MSHLETAIALLISVFDQYACGEGKKDTLSKAELKTMMEKELPGILGNAKDKDDCDKLLKDLDENGDNEVDFQEFIIFVAALTCLGHERFEKMPKKK
;
A
#
# COMPACT_ATOMS: atom_id res chain seq x y z
N MET A 1 24.24 -1.55 1.56
CA MET A 1 23.12 -0.91 0.84
C MET A 1 22.98 0.51 1.37
N SER A 2 22.73 1.46 0.49
CA SER A 2 22.32 2.81 0.85
C SER A 2 20.91 2.81 1.45
N HIS A 3 20.55 3.85 2.19
CA HIS A 3 19.24 3.96 2.83
C HIS A 3 18.08 3.84 1.82
N LEU A 4 18.26 4.37 0.60
CA LEU A 4 17.25 4.30 -0.45
C LEU A 4 17.12 2.87 -1.01
N GLU A 5 18.23 2.18 -1.24
CA GLU A 5 18.22 0.77 -1.66
C GLU A 5 17.53 -0.11 -0.61
N THR A 6 17.77 0.15 0.67
CA THR A 6 17.10 -0.56 1.76
C THR A 6 15.59 -0.28 1.78
N ALA A 7 15.17 0.98 1.58
CA ALA A 7 13.76 1.32 1.50
C ALA A 7 13.06 0.62 0.33
N ILE A 8 13.68 0.61 -0.86
CA ILE A 8 13.18 -0.10 -2.03
C ILE A 8 13.06 -1.60 -1.75
N ALA A 9 14.10 -2.21 -1.17
CA ALA A 9 14.07 -3.63 -0.82
C ALA A 9 12.96 -3.97 0.20
N LEU A 10 12.69 -3.07 1.15
CA LEU A 10 11.60 -3.23 2.10
C LEU A 10 10.23 -3.15 1.42
N LEU A 11 10.03 -2.25 0.46
CA LEU A 11 8.77 -2.17 -0.30
C LEU A 11 8.49 -3.45 -1.07
N ILE A 12 9.51 -3.99 -1.74
CA ILE A 12 9.43 -5.27 -2.46
C ILE A 12 9.10 -6.39 -1.47
N SER A 13 9.84 -6.48 -0.35
CA SER A 13 9.64 -7.52 0.65
C SER A 13 8.25 -7.47 1.29
N VAL A 14 7.69 -6.28 1.50
CA VAL A 14 6.32 -6.13 2.00
C VAL A 14 5.33 -6.67 0.97
N PHE A 15 5.44 -6.24 -0.29
CA PHE A 15 4.57 -6.74 -1.36
C PHE A 15 4.62 -8.27 -1.46
N ASP A 16 5.81 -8.84 -1.59
CA ASP A 16 6.01 -10.29 -1.72
C ASP A 16 5.47 -11.06 -0.50
N GLN A 17 5.60 -10.50 0.71
CA GLN A 17 5.09 -11.14 1.93
C GLN A 17 3.56 -11.34 1.87
N TYR A 18 2.83 -10.41 1.26
CA TYR A 18 1.37 -10.46 1.17
C TYR A 18 0.88 -11.09 -0.15
N ALA A 19 1.65 -10.99 -1.24
CA ALA A 19 1.35 -11.59 -2.55
C ALA A 19 1.66 -13.10 -2.60
N CYS A 20 2.16 -13.70 -1.52
CA CYS A 20 2.47 -15.13 -1.43
C CYS A 20 1.27 -16.01 -1.01
N GLY A 21 0.06 -15.46 -0.84
CA GLY A 21 -1.09 -16.17 -0.31
C GLY A 21 -1.96 -16.88 -1.36
N GLU A 22 -3.23 -16.47 -1.45
CA GLU A 22 -4.25 -17.08 -2.30
C GLU A 22 -4.32 -16.35 -3.65
N GLY A 23 -3.78 -16.96 -4.72
CA GLY A 23 -3.92 -16.41 -6.08
C GLY A 23 -2.63 -16.52 -6.90
N LYS A 24 -2.35 -15.49 -7.72
CA LYS A 24 -1.09 -15.37 -8.45
C LYS A 24 -0.03 -14.83 -7.49
N LYS A 25 1.18 -15.41 -7.53
CA LYS A 25 2.29 -15.05 -6.62
C LYS A 25 2.86 -13.63 -6.83
N ASP A 26 2.42 -12.96 -7.88
CA ASP A 26 2.96 -11.68 -8.33
C ASP A 26 1.92 -10.56 -8.21
N THR A 27 0.76 -10.84 -7.62
CA THR A 27 -0.33 -9.88 -7.43
C THR A 27 -0.95 -10.03 -6.04
N LEU A 28 -1.60 -8.97 -5.57
CA LEU A 28 -2.37 -8.97 -4.34
C LEU A 28 -3.85 -9.09 -4.69
N SER A 29 -4.48 -10.15 -4.19
CA SER A 29 -5.92 -10.21 -4.15
C SER A 29 -6.49 -9.16 -3.20
N LYS A 30 -7.79 -8.89 -3.32
CA LYS A 30 -8.52 -8.03 -2.38
C LYS A 30 -8.32 -8.39 -0.90
N ALA A 31 -8.25 -9.68 -0.58
CA ALA A 31 -8.08 -10.13 0.80
C ALA A 31 -6.66 -9.86 1.32
N GLU A 32 -5.66 -10.02 0.46
CA GLU A 32 -4.25 -9.77 0.78
C GLU A 32 -3.97 -8.28 0.89
N LEU A 33 -4.46 -7.47 -0.05
CA LEU A 33 -4.39 -6.01 0.00
C LEU A 33 -4.98 -5.48 1.32
N LYS A 34 -6.17 -5.98 1.69
CA LYS A 34 -6.82 -5.61 2.96
C LYS A 34 -5.94 -5.94 4.16
N THR A 35 -5.37 -7.15 4.19
CA THR A 35 -4.52 -7.60 5.30
C THR A 35 -3.24 -6.79 5.41
N MET A 36 -2.62 -6.47 4.27
CA MET A 36 -1.42 -5.63 4.19
C MET A 36 -1.71 -4.22 4.71
N MET A 37 -2.81 -3.62 4.27
CA MET A 37 -3.26 -2.31 4.73
C MET A 37 -3.49 -2.26 6.25
N GLU A 38 -4.19 -3.25 6.82
CA GLU A 38 -4.47 -3.31 8.25
C GLU A 38 -3.19 -3.43 9.11
N LYS A 39 -2.15 -4.13 8.59
CA LYS A 39 -0.91 -4.39 9.33
C LYS A 39 0.16 -3.32 9.12
N GLU A 40 0.38 -2.89 7.89
CA GLU A 40 1.48 -1.99 7.52
C GLU A 40 1.09 -0.51 7.58
N LEU A 41 -0.20 -0.19 7.38
CA LEU A 41 -0.68 1.18 7.26
C LEU A 41 -1.72 1.61 8.33
N PRO A 42 -1.62 1.18 9.60
CA PRO A 42 -2.66 1.42 10.61
C PRO A 42 -2.93 2.91 10.91
N GLY A 43 -1.92 3.77 10.75
CA GLY A 43 -2.04 5.22 10.94
C GLY A 43 -2.63 5.98 9.75
N ILE A 44 -2.53 5.41 8.55
CA ILE A 44 -3.10 5.98 7.32
C ILE A 44 -4.55 5.51 7.15
N LEU A 45 -4.83 4.23 7.46
CA LEU A 45 -6.14 3.59 7.34
C LEU A 45 -7.11 3.84 8.48
N GLY A 46 -6.86 4.81 9.38
CA GLY A 46 -7.64 4.99 10.62
C GLY A 46 -9.16 4.80 10.52
N ASN A 47 -9.78 5.17 9.38
CA ASN A 47 -11.20 4.97 9.07
C ASN A 47 -11.53 3.98 7.93
N ALA A 48 -10.58 3.52 7.12
CA ALA A 48 -10.84 2.66 5.95
C ALA A 48 -10.98 1.17 6.33
N LYS A 49 -11.71 0.90 7.41
CA LYS A 49 -11.88 -0.47 7.96
C LYS A 49 -13.05 -1.22 7.33
N ASP A 50 -13.89 -0.52 6.57
CA ASP A 50 -15.06 -1.10 5.94
C ASP A 50 -14.69 -1.80 4.63
N LYS A 51 -15.35 -2.94 4.37
CA LYS A 51 -15.19 -3.70 3.12
C LYS A 51 -15.36 -2.81 1.89
N ASP A 52 -16.29 -1.84 1.95
CA ASP A 52 -16.59 -0.91 0.87
C ASP A 52 -15.44 0.05 0.55
N ASP A 53 -14.61 0.41 1.53
CA ASP A 53 -13.47 1.31 1.30
C ASP A 53 -12.27 0.56 0.73
N CYS A 54 -12.04 -0.68 1.17
CA CYS A 54 -11.08 -1.57 0.52
C CYS A 54 -11.49 -1.89 -0.92
N ASP A 55 -12.79 -2.08 -1.18
CA ASP A 55 -13.31 -2.31 -2.53
C ASP A 55 -13.09 -1.12 -3.47
N LYS A 56 -13.39 0.09 -3.00
CA LYS A 56 -13.13 1.31 -3.77
C LYS A 56 -11.64 1.49 -4.01
N LEU A 57 -10.82 1.28 -2.98
CA LEU A 57 -9.39 1.47 -3.10
C LEU A 57 -8.77 0.43 -4.04
N LEU A 58 -9.17 -0.84 -3.97
CA LEU A 58 -8.75 -1.84 -4.95
C LEU A 58 -9.14 -1.40 -6.35
N LYS A 59 -10.37 -0.93 -6.56
CA LYS A 59 -10.83 -0.44 -7.86
C LYS A 59 -10.08 0.80 -8.35
N ASP A 60 -9.63 1.66 -7.43
CA ASP A 60 -8.85 2.85 -7.75
C ASP A 60 -7.38 2.49 -8.08
N LEU A 61 -6.88 1.34 -7.61
CA LEU A 61 -5.53 0.83 -7.86
C LEU A 61 -5.44 -0.13 -9.05
N ASP A 62 -6.49 -0.93 -9.27
CA ASP A 62 -6.63 -1.88 -10.37
C ASP A 62 -6.93 -1.13 -11.68
N GLU A 63 -5.88 -0.56 -12.28
CA GLU A 63 -5.99 0.17 -13.54
C GLU A 63 -6.28 -0.76 -14.72
N ASN A 64 -5.82 -2.00 -14.62
CA ASN A 64 -5.93 -2.99 -15.69
C ASN A 64 -7.28 -3.75 -15.68
N GLY A 65 -8.01 -3.71 -14.56
CA GLY A 65 -9.35 -4.26 -14.38
C GLY A 65 -9.39 -5.78 -14.12
N ASP A 66 -8.29 -6.39 -13.68
CA ASP A 66 -8.20 -7.83 -13.41
C ASP A 66 -8.63 -8.22 -11.98
N ASN A 67 -9.03 -7.24 -11.17
CA ASN A 67 -9.42 -7.37 -9.76
C ASN A 67 -8.29 -7.86 -8.84
N GLU A 68 -7.05 -7.75 -9.29
CA GLU A 68 -5.85 -7.94 -8.50
C GLU A 68 -5.01 -6.65 -8.53
N VAL A 69 -4.00 -6.56 -7.66
CA VAL A 69 -3.08 -5.41 -7.63
C VAL A 69 -1.67 -5.92 -7.86
N ASP A 70 -1.07 -5.56 -8.99
CA ASP A 70 0.32 -5.92 -9.27
C ASP A 70 1.33 -5.01 -8.54
N PHE A 71 2.62 -5.33 -8.66
CA PHE A 71 3.66 -4.55 -8.00
C PHE A 71 3.73 -3.09 -8.49
N GLN A 72 3.41 -2.83 -9.76
CA GLN A 72 3.43 -1.48 -10.32
C GLN A 72 2.30 -0.64 -9.72
N GLU A 73 1.08 -1.18 -9.70
CA GLU A 73 -0.10 -0.57 -9.10
C GLU A 73 0.11 -0.31 -7.60
N PHE A 74 0.72 -1.27 -6.89
CA PHE A 74 1.14 -1.10 -5.50
C PHE A 74 2.15 0.03 -5.29
N ILE A 75 3.18 0.16 -6.13
CA ILE A 75 4.17 1.23 -5.97
C ILE A 75 3.58 2.60 -6.28
N ILE A 76 2.67 2.71 -7.26
CA ILE A 76 1.95 3.95 -7.55
C ILE A 76 1.12 4.37 -6.32
N PHE A 77 0.43 3.42 -5.68
CA PHE A 77 -0.29 3.66 -4.43
C PHE A 77 0.62 4.18 -3.31
N VAL A 78 1.73 3.48 -3.05
CA VAL A 78 2.69 3.86 -2.01
C VAL A 78 3.30 5.23 -2.29
N ALA A 79 3.58 5.55 -3.56
CA ALA A 79 4.07 6.86 -3.96
C ALA A 79 3.01 7.95 -3.67
N ALA A 80 1.74 7.71 -4.01
CA ALA A 80 0.65 8.64 -3.69
C ALA A 80 0.49 8.85 -2.18
N LEU A 81 0.55 7.77 -1.37
CA LEU A 81 0.54 7.86 0.09
C LEU A 81 1.75 8.60 0.64
N THR A 82 2.92 8.42 0.02
CA THR A 82 4.16 9.11 0.42
C THR A 82 4.04 10.61 0.15
N CYS A 83 3.49 11.01 -0.99
CA CYS A 83 3.22 12.42 -1.31
C CYS A 83 2.19 13.03 -0.34
N LEU A 84 1.07 12.34 -0.10
CA LEU A 84 0.05 12.78 0.86
C LEU A 84 0.60 12.86 2.29
N GLY A 85 1.44 11.88 2.66
CA GLY A 85 2.16 11.85 3.92
C GLY A 85 3.15 13.00 4.03
N HIS A 86 3.89 13.32 2.96
CA HIS A 86 4.83 14.43 2.92
C HIS A 86 4.13 15.77 3.21
N GLU A 87 2.98 16.03 2.59
CA GLU A 87 2.17 17.22 2.89
C GLU A 87 1.65 17.25 4.34
N ARG A 88 1.38 16.07 4.91
CA ARG A 88 0.88 15.91 6.29
C ARG A 88 1.99 16.03 7.33
N PHE A 89 3.21 15.57 7.01
CA PHE A 89 4.40 15.70 7.84
C PHE A 89 4.99 17.11 7.82
N GLU A 90 4.87 17.85 6.71
CA GLU A 90 5.24 19.28 6.67
C GLU A 90 4.32 20.15 7.54
N LYS A 91 3.05 19.74 7.73
CA LYS A 91 2.07 20.46 8.56
C LYS A 91 2.13 20.13 10.06
N MET A 92 3.00 19.20 10.49
CA MET A 92 3.23 19.02 11.93
C MET A 92 4.08 20.19 12.45
N PRO A 93 3.60 20.95 13.47
CA PRO A 93 4.41 22.01 14.04
C PRO A 93 5.71 21.39 14.56
N LYS A 94 6.85 21.87 14.06
CA LYS A 94 8.16 21.59 14.64
C LYS A 94 8.07 21.98 16.12
N LYS A 95 7.97 20.99 17.01
CA LYS A 95 8.06 21.24 18.45
C LYS A 95 9.43 21.90 18.68
N LYS A 96 9.39 23.18 19.06
CA LYS A 96 10.55 23.94 19.56
C LYS A 96 11.06 23.30 20.84
#